data_AF-A0A529FCB5-F1
#
_entry.id   AF-A0A529FCB5-F1
#
_cell.length_a   1.000
_cell.length_b   1.000
_cell.length_c   1.000
_cell.angle_alpha   90.00
_cell.angle_beta   90.00
_cell.angle_gamma   90.00
#
_symmetry.space_group_name_H-M   'P 1'
#
loop_
_entity.id
_entity.type
_entity.pdbx_description
1 polymer ?
#
loop_
_entity_poly.entity_id
_entity_poly.type
_entity_poly.pdbx_seq_one_letter_code
_entity_poly.pdbx_strand_id
1 'polypeptide(L)'
;PTVEDTVSILRGLKEKYEQHHKVRISDSALVSAATLSNRYIADRFLPDKAIDLVDEAASRLRMQVDSKPEALDEVDRRIMQLKIEREALKVEKDEASKDRLARLEKELAGLEEESTELTSKWQAEKQKLGLAAD
;
A
#
# COMPACT_ATOMS: atom_id res chain seq x y z
N PRO A 1 26.71 17.33 13.05
CA PRO A 1 27.11 17.20 11.63
C PRO A 1 26.38 18.25 10.80
N THR A 2 26.94 18.66 9.66
CA THR A 2 26.23 19.49 8.66
C THR A 2 25.13 18.67 7.96
N VAL A 3 24.33 19.35 7.13
CA VAL A 3 23.35 18.66 6.27
C VAL A 3 24.07 17.71 5.31
N GLU A 4 25.17 18.13 4.70
CA GLU A 4 25.97 17.30 3.78
C GLU A 4 26.60 16.08 4.48
N ASP A 5 27.14 16.27 5.68
CA ASP A 5 27.65 15.16 6.50
C ASP A 5 26.53 14.16 6.81
N THR A 6 25.33 14.67 7.13
CA THR A 6 24.19 13.82 7.45
C THR A 6 23.71 13.04 6.23
N VAL A 7 23.67 13.65 5.04
CA VAL A 7 23.37 12.93 3.80
C VAL A 7 24.39 11.81 3.56
N SER A 8 25.68 12.07 3.81
CA SER A 8 26.73 11.06 3.66
C SER A 8 26.56 9.91 4.66
N ILE A 9 26.21 10.21 5.92
CA ILE A 9 25.86 9.20 6.93
C ILE A 9 24.65 8.36 6.49
N LEU A 10 23.57 9.01 6.05
CA LEU A 10 22.36 8.33 5.59
C LEU A 10 22.63 7.43 4.38
N ARG A 11 23.49 7.85 3.44
CA ARG A 11 23.93 7.01 2.31
C ARG A 11 24.67 5.77 2.78
N GLY A 12 25.51 5.87 3.80
CA GLY A 12 26.20 4.73 4.42
C GLY A 12 25.27 3.77 5.16
N LEU A 13 24.14 4.27 5.69
CA LEU A 13 23.12 3.45 6.36
C LEU A 13 22.06 2.89 5.40
N LYS A 14 21.97 3.43 4.18
CA LYS A 14 20.91 3.16 3.21
C LYS A 14 20.62 1.68 3.03
N GLU A 15 21.64 0.89 2.66
CA GLU A 15 21.47 -0.53 2.34
C GLU A 15 20.90 -1.32 3.53
N LYS A 16 21.37 -1.03 4.74
CA LYS A 16 20.88 -1.66 5.97
C LYS A 16 19.40 -1.34 6.23
N TYR A 17 18.97 -0.10 5.99
CA TYR A 17 17.58 0.32 6.15
C TYR A 17 16.68 -0.27 5.06
N GLU A 18 17.16 -0.31 3.81
CA GLU A 18 16.44 -0.95 2.70
C GLU A 18 16.17 -2.43 2.99
N GLN A 19 17.18 -3.17 3.47
CA GLN A 19 17.03 -4.57 3.87
C GLN A 19 16.10 -4.75 5.07
N HIS A 20 16.25 -3.91 6.11
CA HIS A 20 15.44 -4.01 7.32
C HIS A 20 13.95 -3.78 7.05
N HIS A 21 13.63 -2.72 6.31
CA HIS A 21 12.25 -2.33 6.00
C HIS A 21 11.69 -2.98 4.75
N LYS A 22 12.52 -3.66 3.97
CA LYS A 22 12.17 -4.26 2.68
C LYS A 22 11.54 -3.26 1.70
N VAL A 23 12.21 -2.12 1.56
CA VAL A 23 11.85 -1.02 0.66
C VAL A 23 13.10 -0.46 -0.02
N ARG A 24 12.92 0.33 -1.09
CA ARG A 24 14.02 1.09 -1.70
C ARG A 24 13.93 2.56 -1.32
N ILE A 25 15.08 3.15 -0.99
CA ILE A 25 15.21 4.54 -0.56
C ILE A 25 15.96 5.32 -1.65
N SER A 26 15.29 6.29 -2.27
CA SER A 26 15.93 7.15 -3.27
C SER A 26 16.95 8.08 -2.63
N ASP A 27 18.01 8.44 -3.36
CA ASP A 27 19.01 9.39 -2.84
C ASP A 27 18.38 10.76 -2.53
N SER A 28 17.42 11.19 -3.35
CA SER A 28 16.62 12.39 -3.11
C SER A 28 15.82 12.34 -1.79
N ALA A 29 15.39 11.16 -1.35
CA ALA A 29 14.72 11.02 -0.05
C ALA A 29 15.69 11.26 1.11
N LEU A 30 16.93 10.79 1.01
CA LEU A 30 17.98 11.03 2.01
C LEU A 30 18.32 12.52 2.11
N VAL A 31 18.49 13.18 0.96
CA VAL A 31 18.72 14.64 0.88
C VAL A 31 17.55 15.41 1.50
N SER A 32 16.31 15.01 1.19
CA SER A 32 15.11 15.63 1.74
C SER A 32 15.00 15.44 3.25
N ALA A 33 15.26 14.23 3.75
CA ALA A 33 15.23 13.94 5.18
C ALA A 33 16.24 14.80 5.96
N ALA A 34 17.48 14.91 5.48
CA ALA A 34 18.50 15.75 6.11
C ALA A 34 18.13 17.25 6.05
N THR A 35 17.67 17.73 4.90
CA THR A 35 17.35 19.16 4.68
C THR A 35 16.13 19.60 5.48
N LEU A 36 15.04 18.84 5.41
CA LEU A 36 13.76 19.20 6.03
C LEU A 36 13.80 19.02 7.55
N SER A 37 14.42 17.94 8.04
CA SER A 37 14.60 17.77 9.49
C SER A 37 15.48 18.88 10.08
N ASN A 38 16.53 19.30 9.37
CA ASN A 38 17.36 20.43 9.80
C ASN A 38 16.57 21.73 9.89
N ARG A 39 15.72 21.99 8.90
CA ARG A 39 14.96 23.24 8.79
C ARG A 39 13.78 23.34 9.76
N TYR A 40 13.06 22.25 10.00
CA TYR A 40 11.75 22.29 10.66
C TYR A 40 11.70 21.59 12.02
N ILE A 41 12.63 20.68 12.33
CA ILE A 41 12.68 19.99 13.62
C ILE A 41 13.80 20.65 14.45
N ALA A 42 13.45 21.67 15.23
CA ALA A 42 14.41 22.53 15.92
C ALA A 42 14.86 22.00 17.30
N ASP A 43 14.08 21.12 17.91
CA ASP A 43 14.28 20.53 19.24
C ASP A 43 15.17 19.27 19.23
N ARG A 44 15.59 18.82 18.03
CA ARG A 44 16.46 17.64 17.84
C ARG A 44 17.64 17.95 16.93
N PHE A 45 18.70 17.15 17.05
CA PHE A 45 19.97 17.36 16.35
C PHE A 45 20.17 16.36 15.21
N LEU A 46 20.87 16.79 14.16
CA LEU A 46 21.40 15.88 13.15
C LEU A 46 22.53 15.02 13.75
N PRO A 47 22.70 13.76 13.31
CA PRO A 47 21.97 13.10 12.21
C PRO A 47 20.69 12.38 12.66
N ASP A 48 20.48 12.24 13.98
CA ASP A 48 19.45 11.42 14.62
C ASP A 48 18.04 11.70 14.08
N LYS A 49 17.60 12.96 14.08
CA LYS A 49 16.28 13.34 13.53
C LYS A 49 16.07 12.99 12.06
N ALA A 50 17.13 12.95 11.26
CA ALA A 50 17.03 12.60 9.85
C ALA A 50 16.97 11.08 9.66
N ILE A 51 17.69 10.33 10.51
CA ILE A 51 17.63 8.87 10.56
C ILE A 51 16.22 8.41 10.93
N ASP A 52 15.63 9.01 11.98
CA ASP A 52 14.26 8.71 12.40
C ASP A 52 13.23 8.97 11.30
N LEU A 53 13.34 10.09 10.58
CA LEU A 53 12.42 10.35 9.47
C LEU A 53 12.52 9.31 8.36
N VAL A 54 13.73 8.82 8.06
CA VAL A 54 13.92 7.75 7.07
C VAL A 54 13.34 6.45 7.60
N ASP A 55 13.54 6.12 8.88
CA ASP A 55 13.02 4.92 9.53
C ASP A 55 11.48 4.89 9.55
N GLU A 56 10.85 6.00 9.95
CA GLU A 56 9.40 6.14 10.02
C GLU A 56 8.78 6.09 8.62
N ALA A 57 9.38 6.78 7.64
CA ALA A 57 8.92 6.75 6.25
C ALA A 57 9.03 5.35 5.65
N ALA A 58 10.12 4.63 5.92
CA ALA A 58 10.32 3.27 5.45
C ALA A 58 9.32 2.30 6.11
N SER A 59 9.12 2.40 7.42
CA SER A 59 8.13 1.62 8.17
C SER A 59 6.72 1.85 7.62
N ARG A 60 6.36 3.11 7.40
CA ARG A 60 5.04 3.49 6.86
C ARG A 60 4.82 2.96 5.46
N LEU A 61 5.83 3.07 4.58
CA LEU A 61 5.76 2.51 3.24
C LEU A 61 5.61 0.99 3.27
N ARG A 62 6.35 0.31 4.16
CA ARG A 62 6.24 -1.14 4.33
C ARG A 62 4.82 -1.55 4.74
N MET A 63 4.21 -0.86 5.69
CA MET A 63 2.82 -1.08 6.08
C MET A 63 1.84 -0.88 4.92
N GLN A 64 2.05 0.16 4.10
CA GLN A 64 1.21 0.44 2.92
C GLN A 64 1.32 -0.67 1.87
N VAL A 65 2.53 -1.16 1.61
CA VAL A 65 2.78 -2.28 0.70
C VAL A 65 2.11 -3.56 1.19
N ASP A 66 2.21 -3.86 2.49
CA ASP A 66 1.62 -5.06 3.08
C ASP A 66 0.08 -4.98 3.18
N SER A 67 -0.48 -3.77 3.16
CA SER A 67 -1.93 -3.54 3.20
C SER A 67 -2.61 -3.73 1.85
N LYS A 68 -3.86 -4.17 1.89
CA LYS A 68 -4.71 -4.32 0.70
C LYS A 68 -4.98 -2.93 0.09
N PRO A 69 -4.83 -2.75 -1.23
CA PRO A 69 -5.15 -1.47 -1.88
C PRO A 69 -6.61 -1.08 -1.65
N GLU A 70 -6.86 0.20 -1.44
CA GLU A 70 -8.20 0.74 -1.17
C GLU A 70 -9.20 0.36 -2.27
N ALA A 71 -8.80 0.50 -3.55
CA ALA A 71 -9.63 0.10 -4.69
C ALA A 71 -10.03 -1.39 -4.66
N LEU A 72 -9.12 -2.28 -4.25
CA LEU A 72 -9.44 -3.71 -4.11
C LEU A 72 -10.36 -3.97 -2.91
N ASP A 73 -10.22 -3.21 -1.83
CA ASP A 73 -11.13 -3.32 -0.68
C ASP A 73 -12.55 -2.84 -1.01
N GLU A 74 -12.68 -1.76 -1.77
CA GLU A 74 -13.96 -1.25 -2.25
C GLU A 74 -14.70 -2.26 -3.13
N VAL A 75 -14.00 -2.85 -4.11
CA VAL A 75 -14.56 -3.88 -4.99
C VAL A 75 -15.01 -5.10 -4.18
N ASP A 76 -14.20 -5.59 -3.24
CA ASP A 76 -14.56 -6.75 -2.43
C ASP A 76 -15.76 -6.49 -1.50
N ARG A 77 -15.87 -5.28 -0.93
CA ARG A 77 -17.05 -4.88 -0.16
C ARG A 77 -18.30 -4.87 -1.04
N ARG A 78 -18.19 -4.38 -2.27
CA ARG A 78 -19.31 -4.38 -3.23
C ARG A 78 -19.72 -5.82 -3.60
N ILE A 79 -18.77 -6.69 -3.88
CA ILE A 79 -19.00 -8.12 -4.13
C ILE A 79 -19.74 -8.76 -2.95
N MET A 80 -19.31 -8.49 -1.72
CA MET A 80 -19.94 -9.03 -0.52
C MET A 80 -21.41 -8.59 -0.41
N GLN A 81 -21.70 -7.30 -0.61
CA GLN A 81 -23.07 -6.77 -0.59
C GLN A 81 -23.94 -7.45 -1.64
N LEU A 82 -23.46 -7.57 -2.87
CA LEU A 82 -24.18 -8.22 -3.96
C LEU A 82 -24.39 -9.71 -3.70
N LYS A 83 -23.43 -10.42 -3.09
CA LYS A 83 -23.61 -11.83 -2.68
C LYS A 83 -24.74 -11.99 -1.66
N ILE A 84 -24.83 -11.08 -0.69
CA ILE A 84 -25.92 -11.10 0.31
C ILE A 84 -27.26 -10.85 -0.39
N GLU A 85 -27.33 -9.83 -1.25
CA GLU A 85 -28.55 -9.53 -2.02
C GLU A 85 -28.95 -10.70 -2.93
N ARG A 86 -27.99 -11.37 -3.57
CA ARG A 86 -28.20 -12.57 -4.38
C ARG A 86 -28.89 -13.68 -3.58
N GLU A 87 -28.39 -13.99 -2.38
CA GLU A 87 -28.99 -15.03 -1.54
C GLU A 87 -30.41 -14.65 -1.07
N ALA A 88 -30.67 -13.36 -0.83
CA ALA A 88 -32.03 -12.88 -0.55
C ALA A 88 -32.96 -13.02 -1.77
N LEU A 89 -32.50 -12.69 -2.98
CA LEU A 89 -33.33 -12.81 -4.19
C LEU A 89 -33.63 -14.26 -4.59
N LYS A 90 -32.77 -15.22 -4.21
CA LYS A 90 -32.98 -16.65 -4.52
C LYS A 90 -34.20 -17.26 -3.82
N VAL A 91 -34.66 -16.70 -2.70
CA VAL A 91 -35.85 -17.21 -1.99
C VAL A 91 -37.16 -16.58 -2.49
N GLU A 92 -37.06 -15.49 -3.25
CA GLU A 92 -38.20 -14.82 -3.86
C GLU A 92 -38.70 -15.58 -5.11
N LYS A 93 -40.00 -15.46 -5.40
CA LYS A 93 -40.66 -16.25 -6.46
C LYS A 93 -41.23 -15.40 -7.60
N ASP A 94 -41.31 -14.10 -7.42
CA ASP A 94 -41.85 -13.19 -8.43
C ASP A 94 -40.88 -12.99 -9.60
N GLU A 95 -41.43 -12.69 -10.78
CA GLU A 95 -40.64 -12.54 -12.01
C GLU A 95 -39.70 -11.33 -11.95
N ALA A 96 -40.06 -10.25 -11.24
CA ALA A 96 -39.19 -9.09 -11.11
C ALA A 96 -37.93 -9.41 -10.29
N SER A 97 -38.05 -10.24 -9.24
CA SER A 97 -36.92 -10.74 -8.46
C SER A 97 -36.00 -11.65 -9.28
N LYS A 98 -36.56 -12.51 -10.15
CA LYS A 98 -35.75 -13.35 -11.07
C LYS A 98 -34.97 -12.50 -12.08
N ASP A 99 -35.61 -11.49 -12.67
CA ASP A 99 -34.95 -10.56 -13.60
C ASP A 99 -33.83 -9.77 -12.90
N ARG A 100 -34.08 -9.31 -11.67
CA ARG A 100 -33.07 -8.62 -10.85
C ARG A 100 -31.91 -9.55 -10.50
N LEU A 101 -32.20 -10.80 -10.12
CA LEU A 101 -31.19 -11.81 -9.84
C LEU A 101 -30.27 -12.03 -11.03
N ALA A 102 -30.82 -12.20 -12.24
CA ALA A 102 -30.03 -12.39 -13.46
C ALA A 102 -29.09 -11.20 -13.76
N ARG A 103 -29.58 -9.96 -13.57
CA ARG A 103 -28.74 -8.75 -13.73
C ARG A 103 -27.64 -8.68 -12.67
N LEU A 104 -27.99 -8.97 -11.42
CA LEU A 104 -27.06 -8.96 -10.30
C LEU A 104 -25.96 -9.99 -10.50
N GLU A 105 -26.28 -11.22 -10.92
CA GLU A 105 -25.29 -12.26 -11.17
C GLU A 105 -24.29 -11.85 -12.27
N LYS A 106 -24.75 -11.12 -13.29
CA LYS A 106 -23.87 -10.56 -14.33
C LYS A 106 -22.95 -9.46 -13.78
N GLU A 107 -23.47 -8.55 -12.95
CA GLU A 107 -22.64 -7.52 -12.28
C GLU A 107 -21.61 -8.17 -11.35
N LEU A 108 -22.03 -9.16 -10.57
CA LEU A 108 -21.18 -9.89 -9.64
C LEU A 108 -20.04 -10.58 -10.37
N ALA A 109 -20.31 -11.26 -11.49
CA ALA A 109 -19.28 -11.92 -12.28
C ALA A 109 -18.21 -10.93 -12.80
N GLY A 110 -18.64 -9.74 -13.26
CA GLY A 110 -17.71 -8.70 -13.71
C GLY A 110 -16.84 -8.16 -12.58
N LEU A 111 -17.42 -7.91 -11.41
CA LEU A 111 -16.67 -7.44 -10.24
C LEU A 111 -15.72 -8.51 -9.68
N GLU A 112 -16.11 -9.78 -9.69
CA GLU A 112 -15.23 -10.89 -9.29
C GLU A 112 -14.02 -11.03 -10.21
N GLU A 113 -14.20 -10.82 -11.52
CA GLU A 113 -13.09 -10.77 -12.49
C GLU A 113 -12.16 -9.59 -12.21
N GLU A 114 -12.71 -8.40 -11.99
CA GLU A 114 -11.94 -7.19 -11.64
C GLU A 114 -11.15 -7.38 -10.32
N SER A 115 -11.79 -7.89 -9.27
CA SER A 115 -11.14 -8.20 -7.99
C SER A 115 -9.98 -9.19 -8.17
N THR A 116 -10.17 -10.21 -9.01
CA THR A 116 -9.13 -11.20 -9.31
C THR A 116 -7.94 -10.57 -10.03
N GLU A 117 -8.19 -9.68 -11.00
CA GLU A 117 -7.14 -8.97 -11.73
C GLU A 117 -6.35 -8.04 -10.80
N LEU A 118 -7.04 -7.23 -9.99
CA LEU A 118 -6.44 -6.31 -9.03
C LEU A 118 -5.64 -7.06 -7.95
N THR A 119 -6.18 -8.17 -7.44
CA THR A 119 -5.48 -9.05 -6.50
C THR A 119 -4.19 -9.58 -7.13
N SER A 120 -4.26 -10.06 -8.37
CA SER A 120 -3.10 -10.59 -9.08
C SER A 120 -2.01 -9.54 -9.30
N LYS A 121 -2.39 -8.32 -9.69
CA LYS A 121 -1.46 -7.19 -9.82
C LYS A 121 -0.79 -6.86 -8.48
N TRP A 122 -1.56 -6.74 -7.41
CA TRP A 122 -1.05 -6.43 -6.08
C TRP A 122 -0.08 -7.51 -5.57
N GLN A 123 -0.39 -8.79 -5.76
CA GLN A 123 0.51 -9.89 -5.39
C GLN A 123 1.80 -9.86 -6.20
N ALA A 124 1.72 -9.57 -7.51
CA ALA A 124 2.90 -9.43 -8.36
C ALA A 124 3.79 -8.25 -7.92
N GLU A 125 3.20 -7.11 -7.55
CA GLU A 125 3.94 -5.95 -7.03
C GLU A 125 4.59 -6.25 -5.67
N LYS A 126 3.88 -6.90 -4.76
CA LYS A 126 4.43 -7.38 -3.48
C LYS A 126 5.62 -8.30 -3.68
N GLN A 127 5.54 -9.25 -4.61
CA GLN A 127 6.64 -10.15 -4.93
C GLN A 127 7.85 -9.41 -5.49
N LYS A 128 7.64 -8.45 -6.41
CA LYS A 128 8.72 -7.61 -6.94
C LYS A 128 9.43 -6.83 -5.83
N LEU A 129 8.68 -6.29 -4.87
CA LEU A 129 9.26 -5.55 -3.73
C LEU A 129 10.00 -6.46 -2.75
N GLY A 130 9.46 -7.65 -2.49
CA GLY A 130 10.14 -8.67 -1.67
C GLY A 130 11.47 -9.10 -2.27
N LEU A 131 11.49 -9.40 -3.57
CA LEU A 131 12.70 -9.79 -4.31
C LEU A 131 13.69 -8.63 -4.49
N ALA A 132 13.21 -7.39 -4.56
CA ALA A 132 14.07 -6.22 -4.66
C ALA A 132 14.71 -5.83 -3.32
N ALA A 133 14.28 -6.40 -2.20
CA ALA A 133 14.84 -6.14 -0.87
C ALA A 133 15.83 -7.23 -0.38
N ASP A 134 15.89 -8.36 -1.10
CA ASP A 134 16.91 -9.40 -0.96
C ASP A 134 18.16 -9.06 -1.79
#